data_AF-A0A950XHN2-F1
#
_entry.id   AF-A0A950XHN2-F1
#
_cell.length_a   1.000
_cell.length_b   1.000
_cell.length_c   1.000
_cell.angle_alpha   90.00
_cell.angle_beta   90.00
_cell.angle_gamma   90.00
#
_symmetry.space_group_name_H-M   'P 1'
#
loop_
_entity.id
_entity.type
_entity.pdbx_description
1 polymer ?
#
loop_
_entity_poly.entity_id
_entity_poly.type
_entity_poly.pdbx_seq_one_letter_code
_entity_poly.pdbx_strand_id
1 'polypeptide(L)'
;MSDTAVVGPVIDANVQPHFRDNAEIRRYLPAAHKLRSIPDVEQQWYQAPGGDYRQDLYGEHYPGSDRETVSRHLFDDAGVHYAVLNPLTRGNIADYLLNSRICAAVNDWLLDQWLEPDTTNRFRGTIRVNPEDPKGAVADIERLADHPKFVQVGVPMQSREPYGKPMFEPIWEAAAAYGLPVAVHINGGNGVDYPPTFAGHAHTYPGYAAFMPLNYFVHLATLIVEGVFGRHPDLKFVFADGGYDILTPLMWRLDTFWLSMRDQTPWVDRYPSEYLPG
;
A
#
# COMPACT_ATOMS: atom_id res chain seq x y z
N MET A 1 -26.70 19.62 28.35
CA MET A 1 -25.44 20.19 27.79
C MET A 1 -25.06 19.27 26.66
N SER A 2 -25.15 19.75 25.42
CA SER A 2 -24.87 18.95 24.23
C SER A 2 -23.39 18.58 24.20
N ASP A 3 -23.12 17.29 24.22
CA ASP A 3 -21.81 16.72 24.02
C ASP A 3 -21.44 16.89 22.55
N THR A 4 -20.86 18.04 22.19
CA THR A 4 -20.23 18.22 20.88
C THR A 4 -18.95 17.41 20.89
N ALA A 5 -19.05 16.15 20.48
CA ALA A 5 -17.90 15.34 20.12
C ALA A 5 -16.97 16.19 19.23
N VAL A 6 -15.72 16.35 19.64
CA VAL A 6 -14.71 17.00 18.81
C VAL A 6 -14.47 16.05 17.64
N VAL A 7 -15.19 16.27 16.54
CA VAL A 7 -14.96 15.55 15.29
C VAL A 7 -13.63 16.07 14.76
N GLY A 8 -12.58 15.24 14.89
CA GLY A 8 -11.27 15.52 14.30
C GLY A 8 -11.35 15.62 12.77
N PRO A 9 -10.26 16.03 12.11
CA PRO A 9 -10.23 16.11 10.65
C PRO A 9 -10.53 14.75 10.02
N VAL A 10 -11.37 14.74 8.98
CA VAL A 10 -11.66 13.53 8.20
C VAL A 10 -10.54 13.32 7.19
N ILE A 11 -9.90 12.15 7.23
CA ILE A 11 -8.82 11.76 6.32
C ILE A 11 -9.32 10.63 5.42
N ASP A 12 -9.30 10.83 4.12
CA ASP A 12 -9.40 9.72 3.17
C ASP A 12 -8.03 9.04 3.09
N ALA A 13 -7.95 7.84 3.65
CA ALA A 13 -6.70 7.11 3.81
C ALA A 13 -6.25 6.36 2.54
N ASN A 14 -7.11 6.30 1.50
CA ASN A 14 -6.74 5.61 0.28
C ASN A 14 -7.35 6.21 -0.99
N VAL A 15 -6.62 7.11 -1.62
CA VAL A 15 -6.99 7.71 -2.91
C VAL A 15 -5.99 7.30 -3.96
N GLN A 16 -6.45 6.78 -5.10
CA GLN A 16 -5.58 6.29 -6.17
C GLN A 16 -5.47 7.34 -7.28
N PRO A 17 -4.36 8.11 -7.33
CA PRO A 17 -4.06 8.93 -8.49
C PRO A 17 -3.61 8.05 -9.66
N HIS A 18 -3.95 8.47 -10.89
CA HIS A 18 -3.55 7.78 -12.11
C HIS A 18 -2.69 8.67 -13.01
N PHE A 19 -1.77 8.10 -13.78
CA PHE A 19 -1.18 8.79 -14.93
C PHE A 19 -2.28 9.20 -15.92
N ARG A 20 -2.09 10.31 -16.65
CA ARG A 20 -3.02 10.69 -17.73
C ARG A 20 -2.99 9.67 -18.87
N ASP A 21 -1.80 9.15 -19.15
CA ASP A 21 -1.56 8.03 -20.04
C ASP A 21 -0.34 7.22 -19.56
N ASN A 22 -0.29 5.94 -19.92
CA ASN A 22 0.80 5.06 -19.51
C ASN A 22 2.19 5.49 -20.01
N ALA A 23 2.28 6.34 -21.04
CA ALA A 23 3.58 6.77 -21.56
C ALA A 23 4.22 7.85 -20.69
N GLU A 24 3.43 8.54 -19.86
CA GLU A 24 3.88 9.61 -18.96
C GLU A 24 5.01 9.14 -18.02
N ILE A 25 4.94 7.91 -17.49
CA ILE A 25 5.98 7.33 -16.63
C ILE A 25 7.38 7.36 -17.26
N ARG A 26 7.48 7.33 -18.60
CA ARG A 26 8.77 7.36 -19.32
C ARG A 26 9.53 8.67 -19.11
N ARG A 27 8.86 9.75 -18.71
CA ARG A 27 9.49 11.04 -18.40
C ARG A 27 10.38 10.93 -17.16
N TYR A 28 9.96 10.14 -16.18
CA TYR A 28 10.58 9.95 -14.87
C TYR A 28 11.59 8.79 -14.82
N LEU A 29 11.59 7.92 -15.85
CA LEU A 29 12.59 6.84 -15.92
C LEU A 29 13.97 7.35 -16.37
N PRO A 30 15.06 6.73 -15.87
CA PRO A 30 16.42 7.01 -16.37
C PRO A 30 16.55 6.73 -17.87
N ALA A 31 17.41 7.49 -18.57
CA ALA A 31 17.56 7.42 -20.03
C ALA A 31 17.73 5.99 -20.58
N ALA A 32 18.52 5.15 -19.91
CA ALA A 32 18.75 3.75 -20.30
C ALA A 32 17.49 2.86 -20.29
N HIS A 33 16.43 3.27 -19.59
CA HIS A 33 15.20 2.50 -19.41
C HIS A 33 13.99 3.12 -20.13
N LYS A 34 14.11 4.35 -20.65
CA LYS A 34 13.01 5.06 -21.31
C LYS A 34 12.44 4.33 -22.53
N LEU A 35 13.25 3.52 -23.21
CA LEU A 35 12.84 2.74 -24.38
C LEU A 35 12.40 1.31 -24.06
N ARG A 36 12.50 0.87 -22.80
CA ARG A 36 12.03 -0.47 -22.41
C ARG A 36 10.51 -0.55 -22.53
N SER A 37 10.02 -1.76 -22.76
CA SER A 37 8.62 -2.09 -22.55
C SER A 37 8.34 -2.07 -21.06
N ILE A 38 7.40 -1.22 -20.65
CA ILE A 38 6.96 -1.08 -19.26
C ILE A 38 5.51 -1.58 -19.26
N PRO A 39 5.16 -2.52 -18.37
CA PRO A 39 3.76 -2.91 -18.22
C PRO A 39 2.95 -1.68 -17.79
N ASP A 40 1.75 -1.52 -18.34
CA ASP A 40 0.77 -0.49 -17.92
C ASP A 40 0.68 -0.47 -16.40
N VAL A 41 0.88 0.63 -15.69
CA VAL A 41 0.94 0.58 -14.21
C VAL A 41 -0.41 0.81 -13.53
N GLU A 42 -1.45 1.11 -14.30
CA GLU A 42 -2.72 1.64 -13.82
C GLU A 42 -3.86 0.61 -13.83
N GLN A 43 -3.82 -0.41 -14.69
CA GLN A 43 -4.95 -1.35 -14.81
C GLN A 43 -4.72 -2.71 -14.13
N GLN A 44 -5.62 -3.02 -13.20
CA GLN A 44 -5.93 -4.40 -12.81
C GLN A 44 -6.88 -5.03 -13.85
N TRP A 45 -6.70 -6.32 -14.16
CA TRP A 45 -7.33 -6.98 -15.31
C TRP A 45 -8.82 -7.35 -15.15
N TYR A 46 -9.49 -6.91 -14.08
CA TYR A 46 -10.93 -7.11 -13.92
C TYR A 46 -11.62 -5.78 -13.63
N GLN A 47 -12.57 -5.44 -14.48
CA GLN A 47 -13.43 -4.27 -14.32
C GLN A 47 -14.80 -4.70 -13.83
N ALA A 48 -15.36 -3.94 -12.89
CA ALA A 48 -16.73 -4.15 -12.44
C ALA A 48 -17.71 -4.07 -13.63
N PRO A 49 -18.79 -4.87 -13.65
CA PRO A 49 -19.85 -4.70 -14.63
C PRO A 49 -20.44 -3.28 -14.54
N GLY A 50 -20.22 -2.45 -15.57
CA GLY A 50 -20.57 -1.02 -15.57
C GLY A 50 -19.37 -0.06 -15.46
N GLY A 51 -18.17 -0.62 -15.28
CA GLY A 51 -16.89 0.08 -15.18
C GLY A 51 -16.54 0.47 -13.73
N ASP A 52 -15.26 0.75 -13.49
CA ASP A 52 -14.72 0.98 -12.13
C ASP A 52 -14.90 2.42 -11.64
N TYR A 53 -15.34 3.32 -12.53
CA TYR A 53 -15.51 4.74 -12.24
C TYR A 53 -16.96 5.18 -12.42
N ARG A 54 -17.28 6.32 -11.81
CA ARG A 54 -18.54 7.03 -12.04
C ARG A 54 -18.75 7.31 -13.52
N GLN A 55 -19.96 7.02 -14.00
CA GLN A 55 -20.32 7.10 -15.41
C GLN A 55 -20.15 8.49 -16.04
N ASP A 56 -20.33 9.56 -15.26
CA ASP A 56 -20.22 10.95 -15.73
C ASP A 56 -18.78 11.45 -15.86
N LEU A 57 -17.80 10.68 -15.37
CA LEU A 57 -16.39 11.06 -15.40
C LEU A 57 -15.59 10.36 -16.51
N TYR A 58 -16.19 9.43 -17.25
CA TYR A 58 -15.52 8.82 -18.40
C TYR A 58 -15.21 9.89 -19.46
N GLY A 59 -13.95 9.93 -19.90
CA GLY A 59 -13.45 10.86 -20.89
C GLY A 59 -12.22 10.31 -21.61
N GLU A 60 -11.31 11.20 -22.02
CA GLU A 60 -10.07 10.83 -22.71
C GLU A 60 -9.05 10.14 -21.79
N HIS A 61 -9.02 10.54 -20.52
CA HIS A 61 -8.08 10.02 -19.51
C HIS A 61 -8.83 9.40 -18.32
N TYR A 62 -8.09 8.71 -17.44
CA TYR A 62 -8.64 8.20 -16.18
C TYR A 62 -9.19 9.35 -15.32
N PRO A 63 -10.35 9.21 -14.68
CA PRO A 63 -10.90 10.25 -13.81
C PRO A 63 -9.94 10.67 -12.70
N GLY A 64 -9.24 9.72 -12.09
CA GLY A 64 -8.23 9.97 -11.06
C GLY A 64 -6.90 10.50 -11.59
N SER A 65 -6.78 10.85 -12.87
CA SER A 65 -5.57 11.48 -13.43
C SER A 65 -5.60 13.01 -13.41
N ASP A 66 -6.75 13.60 -13.10
CA ASP A 66 -6.91 15.04 -12.99
C ASP A 66 -7.05 15.47 -11.52
N ARG A 67 -6.03 16.19 -11.03
CA ARG A 67 -5.97 16.71 -9.67
C ARG A 67 -7.16 17.62 -9.34
N GLU A 68 -7.63 18.44 -10.28
CA GLU A 68 -8.75 19.36 -10.03
C GLU A 68 -10.06 18.59 -9.83
N THR A 69 -10.32 17.61 -10.69
CA THR A 69 -11.46 16.69 -10.54
C THR A 69 -11.42 15.95 -9.21
N VAL A 70 -10.28 15.38 -8.83
CA VAL A 70 -10.11 14.68 -7.54
C VAL A 70 -10.28 15.63 -6.36
N SER A 71 -9.70 16.84 -6.43
CA SER A 71 -9.78 17.85 -5.36
C SER A 71 -11.22 18.28 -5.10
N ARG A 72 -11.99 18.57 -6.16
CA ARG A 72 -13.40 18.94 -6.05
C ARG A 72 -14.23 17.84 -5.40
N HIS A 73 -14.08 16.59 -5.86
CA HIS A 73 -14.91 15.49 -5.37
C HIS A 73 -14.61 15.14 -3.91
N LEU A 74 -13.32 15.09 -3.54
CA LEU A 74 -12.94 14.72 -2.18
C LEU A 74 -13.20 15.85 -1.19
N PHE A 75 -12.73 17.05 -1.50
CA PHE A 75 -12.69 18.11 -0.50
C PHE A 75 -13.93 19.00 -0.51
N ASP A 76 -14.48 19.30 -1.69
CA ASP A 76 -15.61 20.22 -1.79
C ASP A 76 -16.95 19.45 -1.70
N ASP A 77 -17.08 18.36 -2.47
CA ASP A 77 -18.32 17.57 -2.52
C ASP A 77 -18.45 16.62 -1.31
N ALA A 78 -17.37 15.93 -0.92
CA ALA A 78 -17.39 14.96 0.18
C ALA A 78 -16.92 15.50 1.54
N GLY A 79 -16.33 16.71 1.59
CA GLY A 79 -15.91 17.35 2.85
C GLY A 79 -14.71 16.69 3.55
N VAL A 80 -13.91 15.93 2.83
CA VAL A 80 -12.65 15.35 3.34
C VAL A 80 -11.65 16.49 3.61
N HIS A 81 -10.88 16.40 4.69
CA HIS A 81 -9.88 17.41 5.05
C HIS A 81 -8.52 17.11 4.43
N TYR A 82 -8.13 15.84 4.40
CA TYR A 82 -6.88 15.36 3.82
C TYR A 82 -7.08 14.07 3.04
N ALA A 83 -6.32 13.90 1.96
CA ALA A 83 -6.34 12.69 1.15
C ALA A 83 -4.93 12.10 1.04
N VAL A 84 -4.78 10.82 1.39
CA VAL A 84 -3.53 10.07 1.22
C VAL A 84 -3.54 9.38 -0.14
N LEU A 85 -2.66 9.86 -1.02
CA LEU A 85 -2.48 9.38 -2.37
C LEU A 85 -1.61 8.12 -2.39
N ASN A 86 -2.20 7.02 -2.82
CA ASN A 86 -1.57 5.72 -3.04
C ASN A 86 -1.52 5.41 -4.54
N PRO A 87 -0.48 5.88 -5.26
CA PRO A 87 -0.38 5.61 -6.69
C PRO A 87 -0.22 4.11 -6.94
N LEU A 88 -0.91 3.61 -7.95
CA LEU A 88 -0.85 2.22 -8.33
C LEU A 88 0.52 1.87 -8.92
N THR A 89 0.91 0.63 -8.69
CA THR A 89 2.06 0.02 -9.33
C THR A 89 1.63 -1.35 -9.83
N ARG A 90 2.45 -1.98 -10.67
CA ARG A 90 2.19 -3.36 -11.04
C ARG A 90 2.33 -4.34 -9.86
N GLY A 91 2.92 -3.96 -8.72
CA GLY A 91 3.27 -4.91 -7.66
C GLY A 91 4.56 -5.64 -8.03
N ASN A 92 4.66 -6.95 -7.81
CA ASN A 92 5.88 -7.68 -8.13
C ASN A 92 5.94 -8.01 -9.63
N ILE A 93 7.10 -7.79 -10.26
CA ILE A 93 7.37 -8.20 -11.64
C ILE A 93 8.65 -9.03 -11.70
N ALA A 94 8.83 -9.83 -12.76
CA ALA A 94 10.01 -10.68 -12.92
C ALA A 94 11.34 -9.90 -12.96
N ASP A 95 11.36 -8.69 -13.52
CA ASP A 95 12.53 -7.81 -13.51
C ASP A 95 12.50 -6.93 -12.24
N TYR A 96 13.04 -7.45 -11.14
CA TYR A 96 13.04 -6.78 -9.83
C TYR A 96 13.70 -5.40 -9.88
N LEU A 97 14.80 -5.25 -10.63
CA LEU A 97 15.49 -3.96 -10.73
C LEU A 97 14.70 -2.97 -11.57
N LEU A 98 13.93 -3.42 -12.57
CA LEU A 98 12.98 -2.55 -13.25
C LEU A 98 11.86 -2.13 -12.30
N ASN A 99 11.41 -3.01 -11.39
CA ASN A 99 10.37 -2.68 -10.42
C ASN A 99 10.80 -1.55 -9.48
N SER A 100 12.04 -1.61 -8.94
CA SER A 100 12.59 -0.52 -8.12
C SER A 100 12.58 0.81 -8.88
N ARG A 101 12.90 0.80 -10.18
CA ARG A 101 12.88 2.01 -11.02
C ARG A 101 11.47 2.51 -11.31
N ILE A 102 10.50 1.61 -11.47
CA ILE A 102 9.08 1.98 -11.61
C ILE A 102 8.60 2.66 -10.33
N CYS A 103 8.92 2.10 -9.15
CA CYS A 103 8.58 2.71 -7.87
C CYS A 103 9.18 4.11 -7.73
N ALA A 104 10.49 4.26 -8.00
CA ALA A 104 11.14 5.57 -7.97
C ALA A 104 10.52 6.58 -8.95
N ALA A 105 10.22 6.15 -10.19
CA ALA A 105 9.57 6.99 -11.19
C ALA A 105 8.14 7.41 -10.80
N VAL A 106 7.38 6.51 -10.18
CA VAL A 106 6.05 6.81 -9.64
C VAL A 106 6.13 7.80 -8.47
N ASN A 107 7.12 7.67 -7.59
CA ASN A 107 7.32 8.62 -6.49
C ASN A 107 7.65 10.02 -7.02
N ASP A 108 8.54 10.11 -8.01
CA ASP A 108 8.93 11.39 -8.62
C ASP A 108 7.73 12.03 -9.37
N TRP A 109 6.93 11.21 -10.06
CA TRP A 109 5.69 11.66 -10.68
C TRP A 109 4.66 12.15 -9.66
N LEU A 110 4.44 11.41 -8.57
CA LEU A 110 3.51 11.80 -7.53
C LEU A 110 3.91 13.16 -6.93
N LEU A 111 5.22 13.33 -6.67
CA LEU A 111 5.75 14.58 -6.18
C LEU A 111 5.50 15.73 -7.18
N ASP A 112 5.91 15.57 -8.44
CA ASP A 112 5.84 16.61 -9.47
C ASP A 112 4.41 17.00 -9.88
N GLN A 113 3.51 16.01 -10.05
CA GLN A 113 2.18 16.25 -10.62
C GLN A 113 1.10 16.49 -9.56
N TRP A 114 1.26 15.89 -8.37
CA TRP A 114 0.23 15.94 -7.33
C TRP A 114 0.64 16.77 -6.12
N LEU A 115 1.81 16.52 -5.55
CA LEU A 115 2.16 17.09 -4.25
C LEU A 115 2.73 18.51 -4.39
N GLU A 116 3.70 18.76 -5.26
CA GLU A 116 4.31 20.09 -5.44
C GLU A 116 3.30 21.15 -5.89
N PRO A 117 2.45 20.90 -6.89
CA PRO A 117 1.54 21.94 -7.35
C PRO A 117 0.30 22.09 -6.45
N ASP A 118 0.09 21.22 -5.45
CA ASP A 118 -0.99 21.37 -4.46
C ASP A 118 -0.69 22.51 -3.47
N THR A 119 -1.20 23.69 -3.81
CA THR A 119 -1.13 24.88 -2.95
C THR A 119 -2.06 24.82 -1.74
N THR A 120 -3.07 23.94 -1.76
CA THR A 120 -4.02 23.79 -0.64
C THR A 120 -3.46 22.96 0.51
N ASN A 121 -2.37 22.21 0.26
CA ASN A 121 -1.71 21.33 1.21
C ASN A 121 -2.67 20.31 1.84
N ARG A 122 -3.63 19.81 1.05
CA ARG A 122 -4.63 18.81 1.45
C ARG A 122 -4.26 17.41 0.97
N PHE A 123 -3.41 17.28 -0.04
CA PHE A 123 -2.89 15.99 -0.47
C PHE A 123 -1.65 15.56 0.34
N ARG A 124 -1.58 14.27 0.65
CA ARG A 124 -0.43 13.58 1.20
C ARG A 124 -0.07 12.41 0.29
N GLY A 125 1.20 12.06 0.23
CA GLY A 125 1.71 11.01 -0.66
C GLY A 125 2.27 9.82 0.09
N THR A 126 2.31 8.71 -0.64
CA THR A 126 2.93 7.45 -0.22
C THR A 126 4.21 7.21 -0.99
N ILE A 127 5.30 6.91 -0.27
CA ILE A 127 6.57 6.50 -0.87
C ILE A 127 6.45 5.04 -1.30
N ARG A 128 6.23 4.77 -2.58
CA ARG A 128 6.17 3.40 -3.13
C ARG A 128 7.57 2.80 -3.14
N VAL A 129 7.71 1.59 -2.62
CA VAL A 129 8.98 0.85 -2.62
C VAL A 129 8.81 -0.57 -3.12
N ASN A 130 9.90 -1.11 -3.68
CA ASN A 130 9.97 -2.51 -4.09
C ASN A 130 10.56 -3.36 -2.94
N PRO A 131 9.76 -4.18 -2.23
CA PRO A 131 10.27 -4.95 -1.10
C PRO A 131 11.25 -6.07 -1.50
N GLU A 132 11.27 -6.50 -2.76
CA GLU A 132 12.23 -7.48 -3.30
C GLU A 132 13.65 -6.90 -3.47
N ASP A 133 13.80 -5.59 -3.34
CA ASP A 133 15.08 -4.89 -3.31
C ASP A 133 15.18 -4.04 -2.03
N PRO A 134 15.44 -4.65 -0.86
CA PRO A 134 15.46 -3.93 0.41
C PRO A 134 16.42 -2.74 0.44
N LYS A 135 17.55 -2.84 -0.28
CA LYS A 135 18.52 -1.73 -0.39
C LYS A 135 17.95 -0.56 -1.18
N GLY A 136 17.33 -0.83 -2.33
CA GLY A 136 16.66 0.19 -3.12
C GLY A 136 15.48 0.81 -2.37
N ALA A 137 14.68 0.00 -1.68
CA ALA A 137 13.57 0.45 -0.86
C ALA A 137 14.00 1.42 0.24
N VAL A 138 15.05 1.08 1.01
CA VAL A 138 15.61 1.96 2.04
C VAL A 138 16.11 3.27 1.44
N ALA A 139 16.82 3.23 0.32
CA ALA A 139 17.33 4.43 -0.34
C ALA A 139 16.20 5.38 -0.82
N ASP A 140 15.08 4.84 -1.31
CA ASP A 140 13.93 5.67 -1.68
C ASP A 140 13.21 6.27 -0.45
N ILE A 141 13.13 5.53 0.66
CA ILE A 141 12.62 6.05 1.94
C ILE A 141 13.49 7.21 2.42
N GLU A 142 14.79 7.00 2.57
CA GLU A 142 15.74 8.02 3.03
C GLU A 142 15.72 9.28 2.15
N ARG A 143 15.53 9.12 0.84
CA ARG A 143 15.46 10.24 -0.11
C ARG A 143 14.23 11.11 0.07
N LEU A 144 13.10 10.52 0.46
CA LEU A 144 11.78 11.18 0.40
C LEU A 144 11.13 11.42 1.77
N ALA A 145 11.63 10.77 2.84
CA ALA A 145 11.02 10.81 4.16
C ALA A 145 10.96 12.21 4.79
N ASP A 146 11.96 13.06 4.53
CA ASP A 146 11.99 14.44 5.06
C ASP A 146 11.03 15.39 4.33
N HIS A 147 10.45 14.97 3.20
CA HIS A 147 9.53 15.81 2.46
C HIS A 147 8.14 15.83 3.15
N PRO A 148 7.62 17.00 3.53
CA PRO A 148 6.51 17.12 4.51
C PRO A 148 5.16 16.58 4.01
N LYS A 149 5.03 16.33 2.71
CA LYS A 149 3.81 15.77 2.11
C LYS A 149 3.85 14.26 1.97
N PHE A 150 4.99 13.59 2.12
CA PHE A 150 5.05 12.13 2.18
C PHE A 150 4.81 11.67 3.61
N VAL A 151 3.84 10.77 3.83
CA VAL A 151 3.35 10.42 5.18
C VAL A 151 3.38 8.93 5.49
N GLN A 152 3.74 8.09 4.50
CA GLN A 152 3.81 6.65 4.68
C GLN A 152 4.67 5.99 3.61
N VAL A 153 5.13 4.77 3.90
CA VAL A 153 5.79 3.88 2.94
C VAL A 153 4.77 2.89 2.39
N GLY A 154 4.71 2.72 1.08
CA GLY A 154 3.75 1.85 0.39
C GLY A 154 4.39 0.57 -0.13
N VAL A 155 3.85 -0.58 0.28
CA VAL A 155 4.26 -1.92 -0.18
C VAL A 155 3.08 -2.66 -0.83
N PRO A 156 3.31 -3.63 -1.72
CA PRO A 156 2.23 -4.39 -2.35
C PRO A 156 1.55 -5.37 -1.36
N MET A 157 0.27 -5.65 -1.55
CA MET A 157 -0.42 -6.71 -0.79
C MET A 157 0.07 -8.10 -1.16
N GLN A 158 0.29 -8.37 -2.44
CA GLN A 158 0.94 -9.62 -2.82
C GLN A 158 2.45 -9.43 -2.71
N SER A 159 3.10 -10.29 -1.94
CA SER A 159 4.55 -10.37 -1.80
C SER A 159 4.99 -11.81 -2.06
N ARG A 160 6.23 -12.00 -2.49
CA ARG A 160 6.78 -13.36 -2.64
C ARG A 160 7.00 -14.02 -1.28
N GLU A 161 7.12 -13.22 -0.24
CA GLU A 161 7.40 -13.67 1.11
C GLU A 161 6.61 -12.88 2.16
N PRO A 162 6.22 -13.48 3.29
CA PRO A 162 5.52 -12.77 4.35
C PRO A 162 6.38 -11.68 4.99
N TYR A 163 5.80 -10.51 5.26
CA TYR A 163 6.50 -9.33 5.78
C TYR A 163 7.17 -9.47 7.15
N GLY A 164 6.83 -10.50 7.93
CA GLY A 164 7.58 -10.84 9.14
C GLY A 164 8.99 -11.39 8.92
N LYS A 165 9.35 -11.79 7.68
CA LYS A 165 10.67 -12.40 7.41
C LYS A 165 11.82 -11.39 7.54
N PRO A 166 13.00 -11.82 8.07
CA PRO A 166 14.15 -10.93 8.29
C PRO A 166 14.66 -10.16 7.07
N MET A 167 14.39 -10.65 5.86
CA MET A 167 14.81 -9.97 4.63
C MET A 167 14.17 -8.58 4.45
N PHE A 168 12.97 -8.36 5.03
CA PHE A 168 12.26 -7.09 4.96
C PHE A 168 12.57 -6.16 6.12
N GLU A 169 13.23 -6.67 7.18
CA GLU A 169 13.56 -5.92 8.39
C GLU A 169 14.25 -4.57 8.11
N PRO A 170 15.20 -4.44 7.16
CA PRO A 170 15.83 -3.15 6.88
C PRO A 170 14.83 -2.07 6.42
N ILE A 171 13.76 -2.46 5.73
CA ILE A 171 12.71 -1.56 5.26
C ILE A 171 11.88 -1.06 6.45
N TRP A 172 11.56 -1.98 7.38
CA TRP A 172 10.81 -1.69 8.60
C TRP A 172 11.59 -0.80 9.55
N GLU A 173 12.88 -1.06 9.70
CA GLU A 173 13.80 -0.23 10.48
C GLU A 173 13.89 1.18 9.92
N ALA A 174 14.02 1.34 8.60
CA ALA A 174 14.02 2.65 7.96
C ALA A 174 12.68 3.38 8.15
N ALA A 175 11.55 2.71 7.92
CA ALA A 175 10.23 3.30 8.13
C ALA A 175 10.03 3.75 9.59
N ALA A 176 10.42 2.92 10.57
CA ALA A 176 10.37 3.25 11.98
C ALA A 176 11.29 4.44 12.35
N ALA A 177 12.52 4.48 11.82
CA ALA A 177 13.48 5.55 12.08
C ALA A 177 12.97 6.94 11.61
N TYR A 178 12.23 6.99 10.50
CA TYR A 178 11.58 8.20 10.01
C TYR A 178 10.16 8.42 10.55
N GLY A 179 9.66 7.54 11.42
CA GLY A 179 8.29 7.63 11.98
C GLY A 179 7.18 7.46 10.93
N LEU A 180 7.48 6.78 9.82
CA LEU A 180 6.54 6.56 8.73
C LEU A 180 5.80 5.21 8.93
N PRO A 181 4.45 5.20 8.96
CA PRO A 181 3.71 3.96 8.87
C PRO A 181 3.94 3.25 7.53
N VAL A 182 3.79 1.94 7.52
CA VAL A 182 3.85 1.11 6.31
C VAL A 182 2.43 0.77 5.88
N ALA A 183 2.02 1.25 4.72
CA ALA A 183 0.76 0.93 4.09
C ALA A 183 0.90 -0.24 3.10
N VAL A 184 0.18 -1.32 3.36
CA VAL A 184 0.02 -2.43 2.44
C VAL A 184 -1.19 -2.15 1.56
N HIS A 185 -0.97 -2.05 0.25
CA HIS A 185 -2.01 -1.67 -0.71
C HIS A 185 -2.23 -2.75 -1.77
N ILE A 186 -3.46 -2.91 -2.25
CA ILE A 186 -3.77 -3.86 -3.32
C ILE A 186 -2.93 -3.55 -4.57
N ASN A 187 -2.05 -4.47 -4.92
CA ASN A 187 -1.28 -4.47 -6.15
C ASN A 187 -1.06 -5.95 -6.46
N GLY A 188 -1.48 -6.40 -7.64
CA GLY A 188 -1.40 -7.82 -8.00
C GLY A 188 -1.46 -8.04 -9.50
N GLY A 189 -1.12 -9.27 -9.90
CA GLY A 189 -1.54 -9.81 -11.19
C GLY A 189 -0.49 -9.89 -12.29
N ASN A 190 0.82 -9.91 -11.99
CA ASN A 190 1.84 -10.08 -13.05
C ASN A 190 2.32 -11.52 -13.26
N GLY A 191 1.59 -12.51 -12.77
CA GLY A 191 1.90 -13.93 -12.97
C GLY A 191 3.16 -14.43 -12.24
N VAL A 192 3.85 -13.56 -11.50
CA VAL A 192 4.99 -13.92 -10.62
C VAL A 192 4.61 -13.97 -9.14
N ASP A 193 3.41 -13.49 -8.81
CA ASP A 193 2.85 -13.52 -7.47
C ASP A 193 2.44 -14.94 -7.08
N TYR A 194 2.54 -15.25 -5.79
CA TYR A 194 1.96 -16.50 -5.28
C TYR A 194 0.43 -16.44 -5.31
N PRO A 195 -0.22 -17.61 -5.41
CA PRO A 195 -1.67 -17.67 -5.31
C PRO A 195 -2.14 -17.05 -3.99
N PRO A 196 -3.29 -16.34 -3.97
CA PRO A 196 -3.81 -15.75 -2.73
C PRO A 196 -4.31 -16.80 -1.72
N THR A 197 -4.26 -18.09 -2.09
CA THR A 197 -4.62 -19.21 -1.21
C THR A 197 -3.42 -20.12 -1.00
N PHE A 198 -3.37 -20.78 0.17
CA PHE A 198 -2.33 -21.77 0.48
C PHE A 198 -2.43 -23.06 -0.35
N ALA A 199 -3.54 -23.25 -1.09
CA ALA A 199 -3.81 -24.45 -1.89
C ALA A 199 -3.66 -24.23 -3.40
N GLY A 200 -3.21 -23.05 -3.83
CA GLY A 200 -3.06 -22.71 -5.25
C GLY A 200 -4.03 -21.64 -5.74
N HIS A 201 -4.12 -21.48 -7.07
CA HIS A 201 -4.96 -20.46 -7.69
C HIS A 201 -6.43 -20.90 -7.73
N ALA A 202 -7.33 -19.96 -7.44
CA ALA A 202 -8.74 -20.14 -7.75
C ALA A 202 -8.93 -20.26 -9.28
N HIS A 203 -9.93 -21.02 -9.71
CA HIS A 203 -10.20 -21.22 -11.14
C HIS A 203 -10.76 -19.94 -11.81
N THR A 204 -11.44 -19.09 -11.05
CA THR A 204 -12.11 -17.88 -11.56
C THR A 204 -11.79 -16.65 -10.72
N TYR A 205 -11.96 -15.48 -11.31
CA TYR A 205 -11.67 -14.21 -10.66
C TYR A 205 -12.45 -13.96 -9.36
N PRO A 206 -13.77 -14.25 -9.25
CA PRO A 206 -14.48 -14.08 -7.99
C PRO A 206 -13.85 -14.85 -6.82
N GLY A 207 -13.35 -16.06 -7.08
CA GLY A 207 -12.59 -16.83 -6.09
C GLY A 207 -11.24 -16.18 -5.77
N TYR A 208 -10.49 -15.74 -6.79
CA TYR A 208 -9.23 -15.03 -6.59
C TYR A 208 -9.43 -13.77 -5.71
N ALA A 209 -10.37 -12.90 -6.08
CA ALA A 209 -10.66 -11.66 -5.37
C ALA A 209 -11.18 -11.90 -3.94
N ALA A 210 -12.06 -12.88 -3.74
CA ALA A 210 -12.58 -13.20 -2.40
C ALA A 210 -11.51 -13.69 -1.42
N PHE A 211 -10.41 -14.29 -1.92
CA PHE A 211 -9.32 -14.80 -1.09
C PHE A 211 -8.13 -13.85 -0.96
N MET A 212 -8.06 -12.78 -1.74
CA MET A 212 -6.98 -11.79 -1.67
C MET A 212 -6.71 -11.27 -0.24
N PRO A 213 -7.74 -10.94 0.58
CA PRO A 213 -7.54 -10.52 1.97
C PRO A 213 -6.75 -11.47 2.86
N LEU A 214 -6.66 -12.76 2.53
CA LEU A 214 -5.83 -13.71 3.30
C LEU A 214 -4.36 -13.29 3.34
N ASN A 215 -3.86 -12.61 2.30
CA ASN A 215 -2.49 -12.08 2.30
C ASN A 215 -2.27 -11.05 3.41
N TYR A 216 -3.25 -10.15 3.64
CA TYR A 216 -3.17 -9.18 4.74
C TYR A 216 -3.04 -9.88 6.09
N PHE A 217 -3.86 -10.90 6.34
CA PHE A 217 -3.76 -11.66 7.57
C PHE A 217 -2.41 -12.37 7.70
N VAL A 218 -1.89 -12.99 6.63
CA VAL A 218 -0.58 -13.65 6.65
C VAL A 218 0.53 -12.66 6.98
N HIS A 219 0.51 -11.48 6.37
CA HIS A 219 1.48 -10.42 6.68
C HIS A 219 1.38 -9.97 8.13
N LEU A 220 0.19 -9.62 8.61
CA LEU A 220 -0.04 -9.23 10.00
C LEU A 220 0.41 -10.32 10.99
N ALA A 221 -0.03 -11.56 10.78
CA ALA A 221 0.31 -12.68 11.64
C ALA A 221 1.82 -12.88 11.70
N THR A 222 2.51 -12.84 10.56
CA THR A 222 3.97 -13.00 10.52
C THR A 222 4.71 -11.81 11.16
N LEU A 223 4.27 -10.57 10.95
CA LEU A 223 4.84 -9.40 11.63
C LEU A 223 4.77 -9.54 13.17
N ILE A 224 3.65 -10.08 13.68
CA ILE A 224 3.48 -10.33 15.12
C ILE A 224 4.34 -11.50 15.58
N VAL A 225 4.16 -12.71 15.02
CA VAL A 225 4.79 -13.93 15.54
C VAL A 225 6.31 -13.94 15.36
N GLU A 226 6.83 -13.25 14.34
CA GLU A 226 8.28 -13.08 14.12
C GLU A 226 8.84 -11.90 14.95
N GLY A 227 8.01 -11.20 15.73
CA GLY A 227 8.44 -10.20 16.71
C GLY A 227 8.83 -8.84 16.13
N VAL A 228 8.37 -8.49 14.93
CA VAL A 228 8.72 -7.21 14.28
C VAL A 228 8.28 -6.02 15.14
N PHE A 229 7.05 -6.05 15.66
CA PHE A 229 6.55 -4.99 16.56
C PHE A 229 7.23 -4.96 17.94
N GLY A 230 7.89 -6.04 18.35
CA GLY A 230 8.72 -6.04 19.56
C GLY A 230 10.06 -5.34 19.34
N ARG A 231 10.65 -5.50 18.14
CA ARG A 231 11.90 -4.84 17.74
C ARG A 231 11.69 -3.38 17.34
N HIS A 232 10.56 -3.07 16.70
CA HIS A 232 10.18 -1.73 16.26
C HIS A 232 8.85 -1.31 16.91
N PRO A 233 8.84 -0.94 18.19
CA PRO A 233 7.61 -0.72 18.96
C PRO A 233 6.76 0.45 18.46
N ASP A 234 7.35 1.44 17.80
CA ASP A 234 6.63 2.60 17.24
C ASP A 234 6.16 2.37 15.79
N LEU A 235 6.55 1.26 15.17
CA LEU A 235 6.19 0.95 13.79
C LEU A 235 4.70 0.61 13.68
N LYS A 236 4.04 1.22 12.70
CA LYS A 236 2.62 1.01 12.41
C LYS A 236 2.46 0.43 11.01
N PHE A 237 1.63 -0.58 10.89
CA PHE A 237 1.17 -1.10 9.60
C PHE A 237 -0.30 -0.71 9.36
N VAL A 238 -0.59 -0.27 8.15
CA VAL A 238 -1.93 0.04 7.66
C VAL A 238 -2.26 -0.91 6.52
N PHE A 239 -3.28 -1.74 6.68
CA PHE A 239 -3.76 -2.62 5.60
C PHE A 239 -4.91 -1.91 4.88
N ALA A 240 -4.63 -1.35 3.70
CA ALA A 240 -5.59 -0.57 2.91
C ALA A 240 -6.49 -1.49 2.06
N ASP A 241 -7.57 -0.97 1.47
CA ASP A 241 -8.44 -1.72 0.55
C ASP A 241 -9.23 -2.92 1.13
N GLY A 242 -9.48 -2.91 2.44
CA GLY A 242 -10.45 -3.81 3.08
C GLY A 242 -9.84 -5.09 3.65
N GLY A 243 -10.65 -6.16 3.72
CA GLY A 243 -10.26 -7.43 4.36
C GLY A 243 -10.35 -7.44 5.89
N TYR A 244 -10.91 -6.38 6.49
CA TYR A 244 -11.09 -6.29 7.94
C TYR A 244 -12.09 -7.32 8.49
N ASP A 245 -13.05 -7.75 7.66
CA ASP A 245 -14.11 -8.69 8.01
C ASP A 245 -13.59 -10.08 8.45
N ILE A 246 -12.41 -10.49 7.96
CA ILE A 246 -11.78 -11.76 8.34
C ILE A 246 -10.81 -11.64 9.52
N LEU A 247 -10.50 -10.42 9.98
CA LEU A 247 -9.45 -10.18 10.98
C LEU A 247 -9.77 -10.85 12.32
N THR A 248 -10.96 -10.58 12.86
CA THR A 248 -11.38 -11.06 14.18
C THR A 248 -11.29 -12.59 14.31
N PRO A 249 -11.94 -13.41 13.45
CA PRO A 249 -11.89 -14.86 13.62
C PRO A 249 -10.49 -15.44 13.42
N LEU A 250 -9.65 -14.83 12.57
CA LEU A 250 -8.29 -15.30 12.34
C LEU A 250 -7.34 -14.90 13.48
N MET A 251 -7.55 -13.73 14.10
CA MET A 251 -6.78 -13.32 15.27
C MET A 251 -7.04 -14.22 16.48
N TRP A 252 -8.28 -14.64 16.74
CA TRP A 252 -8.59 -15.62 17.80
C TRP A 252 -7.85 -16.95 17.62
N ARG A 253 -7.66 -17.39 16.37
CA ARG A 253 -6.85 -18.58 16.08
C ARG A 253 -5.38 -18.33 16.42
N LEU A 254 -4.85 -17.16 16.07
CA LEU A 254 -3.47 -16.79 16.36
C LEU A 254 -3.21 -16.77 17.88
N ASP A 255 -4.10 -16.15 18.66
CA ASP A 255 -4.05 -16.15 20.13
C ASP A 255 -4.03 -17.57 20.71
N THR A 256 -4.91 -18.45 20.20
CA THR A 256 -5.03 -19.84 20.65
C THR A 256 -3.73 -20.62 20.46
N PHE A 257 -3.12 -20.51 19.27
CA PHE A 257 -1.88 -21.24 18.97
C PHE A 257 -0.65 -20.61 19.62
N TRP A 258 -0.58 -19.28 19.70
CA TRP A 258 0.48 -18.59 20.43
C TRP A 258 0.53 -19.03 21.90
N LEU A 259 -0.62 -19.10 22.57
CA LEU A 259 -0.70 -19.57 23.97
C LEU A 259 -0.14 -20.99 24.14
N SER A 260 -0.33 -21.85 23.14
CA SER A 260 0.06 -23.26 23.18
C SER A 260 1.53 -23.49 22.80
N MET A 261 2.17 -22.53 22.12
CA MET A 261 3.50 -22.64 21.51
C MET A 261 4.38 -21.43 21.83
N ARG A 262 4.17 -20.81 22.99
CA ARG A 262 4.86 -19.58 23.40
C ARG A 262 6.38 -19.76 23.50
N ASP A 263 6.83 -20.98 23.78
CA ASP A 263 8.25 -21.35 23.81
C ASP A 263 8.96 -21.18 22.45
N GLN A 264 8.21 -21.24 21.34
CA GLN A 264 8.74 -21.04 19.98
C GLN A 264 8.78 -19.56 19.56
N THR A 265 8.10 -18.68 20.30
CA THR A 265 8.01 -17.24 20.01
C THR A 265 8.23 -16.39 21.28
N PRO A 266 9.34 -16.59 22.02
CA PRO A 266 9.55 -15.98 23.34
C PRO A 266 9.67 -14.45 23.32
N TRP A 267 9.88 -13.84 22.15
CA TRP A 267 9.92 -12.39 21.94
C TRP A 267 8.52 -11.75 21.81
N VAL A 268 7.46 -12.54 21.63
CA VAL A 268 6.08 -12.05 21.63
C VAL A 268 5.60 -12.01 23.08
N ASP A 269 5.48 -10.79 23.61
CA ASP A 269 5.35 -10.54 25.05
C ASP A 269 3.90 -10.53 25.56
N ARG A 270 2.94 -10.38 24.65
CA ARG A 270 1.50 -10.21 24.91
C ARG A 270 0.66 -11.01 23.91
N TYR A 271 -0.65 -11.08 24.09
CA TYR A 271 -1.51 -11.78 23.13
C TYR A 271 -1.39 -11.13 21.74
N PRO A 272 -1.32 -11.91 20.64
CA PRO A 272 -1.33 -11.38 19.28
C PRO A 272 -2.44 -10.35 19.01
N SER A 273 -3.64 -10.55 19.57
CA SER A 273 -4.74 -9.58 19.47
C SER A 273 -4.46 -8.23 20.14
N GLU A 274 -3.60 -8.16 21.16
CA GLU A 274 -3.23 -6.93 21.87
C GLU A 274 -2.24 -6.04 21.08
N TYR A 275 -1.78 -6.50 19.91
CA TYR A 275 -1.05 -5.65 18.94
C TYR A 275 -1.98 -4.83 18.04
N LEU A 276 -3.28 -5.16 18.01
CA LEU A 276 -4.26 -4.40 17.24
C LEU A 276 -4.65 -3.11 17.99
N PRO A 277 -5.01 -2.04 17.27
CA PRO A 277 -5.61 -0.87 17.91
C PRO A 277 -6.92 -1.27 18.61
N GLY A 278 -7.12 -0.74 19.83
CA GLY A 278 -8.31 -0.99 20.65
C GLY A 278 -9.56 -0.25 20.19
#